data_AF-A0A0G0JZ25-F1
#
_entry.id   AF-A0A0G0JZ25-F1
#
_cell.length_a   1.000
_cell.length_b   1.000
_cell.length_c   1.000
_cell.angle_alpha   90.00
_cell.angle_beta   90.00
_cell.angle_gamma   90.00
#
_symmetry.space_group_name_H-M   'P 1'
#
loop_
_entity.id
_entity.type
_entity.pdbx_description
1 polymer ?
#
loop_
_entity_poly.entity_id
_entity_poly.type
_entity_poly.pdbx_seq_one_letter_code
_entity_poly.pdbx_strand_id
1 'polypeptide(L)'
;MNYPIEIIRKKAGKDYVNKFLGKPFDEVVKFVVDIERKIIALGGELHSDAGELLIEDGSDNRNLWGGNIYPLRKKEDELIEYNSLINIKPLKSNFSLEVQDDKIKQEIRKIINELMYG
;
A
#
# COMPACT_ATOMS: atom_id res chain seq x y z
N MET A 1 2.36 17.55 12.06
CA MET A 1 3.64 16.87 11.76
C MET A 1 3.50 16.24 10.39
N ASN A 2 4.50 16.31 9.52
CA ASN A 2 4.40 15.66 8.20
C ASN A 2 5.14 14.32 8.29
N TYR A 3 4.42 13.20 8.23
CA TYR A 3 5.03 11.87 8.20
C TYR A 3 5.53 11.57 6.79
N PRO A 4 6.72 10.96 6.63
CA PRO A 4 7.30 10.74 5.31
C PRO A 4 6.42 9.81 4.47
N ILE A 5 6.29 10.15 3.19
CA ILE A 5 5.65 9.33 2.17
C ILE A 5 6.58 9.28 0.96
N GLU A 6 6.81 8.10 0.40
CA GLU A 6 7.63 7.97 -0.79
C GLU A 6 7.02 6.99 -1.80
N ILE A 7 7.10 7.36 -3.08
CA ILE A 7 6.73 6.48 -4.21
C ILE A 7 7.92 5.62 -4.60
N ILE A 8 7.72 4.31 -4.56
CA ILE A 8 8.69 3.30 -4.92
C ILE A 8 8.29 2.67 -6.26
N ARG A 9 9.21 2.74 -7.22
CA ARG A 9 9.01 2.28 -8.61
C ARG A 9 9.94 1.16 -9.02
N LYS A 10 10.95 0.88 -8.20
CA LYS A 10 11.99 -0.11 -8.44
C LYS A 10 12.22 -0.88 -7.15
N LYS A 11 12.80 -2.06 -7.28
CA LYS A 11 13.15 -2.90 -6.15
C LYS A 11 13.98 -2.12 -5.11
N ALA A 12 13.45 -2.05 -3.89
CA ALA A 12 14.02 -1.32 -2.77
C ALA A 12 14.42 -2.25 -1.61
N GLY A 13 13.81 -3.43 -1.52
CA GLY A 13 14.13 -4.45 -0.52
C GLY A 13 13.40 -4.25 0.82
N LYS A 14 13.40 -5.31 1.64
CA LYS A 14 12.58 -5.39 2.87
C LYS A 14 12.92 -4.29 3.87
N ASP A 15 14.20 -3.96 4.00
CA ASP A 15 14.68 -2.93 4.93
C ASP A 15 14.16 -1.53 4.58
N TYR A 16 13.72 -1.32 3.33
CA TYR A 16 13.14 -0.06 2.91
C TYR A 16 11.80 0.21 3.60
N VAL A 17 10.97 -0.82 3.77
CA VAL A 17 9.69 -0.71 4.48
C VAL A 17 9.93 -0.28 5.93
N ASN A 18 10.99 -0.80 6.57
CA ASN A 18 11.31 -0.49 7.97
C ASN A 18 11.63 0.99 8.22
N LYS A 19 12.00 1.77 7.19
CA LYS A 19 12.30 3.21 7.31
C LYS A 19 11.09 4.06 7.74
N PHE A 20 9.89 3.53 7.50
CA PHE A 20 8.61 4.19 7.79
C PHE A 20 8.05 3.80 9.17
N LEU A 21 8.65 2.83 9.86
CA LEU A 21 8.26 2.50 11.24
C LEU A 21 8.59 3.67 12.19
N GLY A 22 7.74 3.82 13.21
CA GLY A 22 7.78 4.93 14.18
C GLY A 22 7.33 6.27 13.60
N LYS A 23 6.70 6.27 12.40
CA LYS A 23 6.34 7.50 11.67
C LYS A 23 5.02 7.36 10.89
N PRO A 24 3.85 7.37 11.54
CA PRO A 24 3.60 7.54 12.98
C PRO A 24 3.57 6.25 13.79
N PHE A 25 3.48 5.09 13.16
CA PHE A 25 3.14 3.85 13.83
C PHE A 25 4.37 2.95 13.99
N ASP A 26 4.53 2.34 15.16
CA ASP A 26 5.70 1.53 15.49
C ASP A 26 5.69 0.14 14.84
N GLU A 27 4.51 -0.37 14.48
CA GLU A 27 4.34 -1.76 14.00
C GLU A 27 3.79 -1.87 12.58
N VAL A 28 3.28 -0.78 12.02
CA VAL A 28 2.56 -0.80 10.75
C VAL A 28 3.02 0.32 9.82
N VAL A 29 3.15 -0.01 8.54
CA VAL A 29 3.43 0.94 7.47
C VAL A 29 2.22 0.94 6.54
N LYS A 30 1.57 2.09 6.41
CA LYS A 30 0.49 2.27 5.44
C LYS A 30 1.05 2.26 4.03
N PHE A 31 0.30 1.68 3.11
CA PHE A 31 0.65 1.70 1.70
C PHE A 31 -0.56 1.99 0.81
N VAL A 32 -0.26 2.48 -0.39
CA VAL A 32 -1.19 2.48 -1.54
C VAL A 32 -0.43 2.00 -2.76
N VAL A 33 -1.01 1.03 -3.47
CA VAL A 33 -0.47 0.51 -4.74
C VAL A 33 -1.31 1.06 -5.90
N ASP A 34 -0.64 1.45 -6.97
CA ASP A 34 -1.25 1.55 -8.29
C ASP A 34 -1.03 0.24 -9.04
N ILE A 35 -2.09 -0.53 -9.26
CA ILE A 35 -2.00 -1.85 -9.89
C ILE A 35 -1.74 -1.79 -11.40
N GLU A 36 -2.09 -0.67 -12.05
CA GLU A 36 -1.87 -0.48 -13.49
C GLU A 36 -0.41 -0.06 -13.74
N ARG A 37 0.08 0.90 -12.96
CA ARG A 37 1.44 1.44 -13.07
C ARG A 37 2.50 0.59 -12.36
N LYS A 38 2.08 -0.36 -11.50
CA LYS A 38 2.93 -1.26 -10.69
C LYS A 38 3.92 -0.51 -9.81
N ILE A 39 3.41 0.51 -9.11
CA ILE A 39 4.17 1.32 -8.16
C ILE A 39 3.45 1.35 -6.81
N ILE A 40 4.18 1.69 -5.75
CA ILE A 40 3.65 1.74 -4.39
C ILE A 40 4.09 3.03 -3.69
N ALA A 41 3.18 3.69 -2.99
CA ALA A 41 3.51 4.71 -2.01
C ALA A 41 3.50 4.09 -0.61
N LEU A 42 4.52 4.37 0.19
CA LEU A 42 4.67 3.89 1.57
C LEU A 42 4.72 5.06 2.54
N GLY A 43 4.14 4.88 3.73
CA GLY A 43 4.19 5.85 4.82
C GLY A 43 2.93 6.71 4.95
N GLY A 44 3.08 7.86 5.60
CA GLY A 44 1.98 8.79 5.90
C GLY A 44 1.17 8.40 7.13
N GLU A 45 0.31 9.33 7.57
CA GLU A 45 -0.61 9.08 8.68
C GLU A 45 -1.85 8.34 8.20
N LEU A 46 -2.36 8.69 7.01
CA LEU A 46 -3.55 8.11 6.40
C LEU A 46 -3.20 7.50 5.04
N HIS A 47 -3.96 6.48 4.63
CA HIS A 47 -3.83 5.93 3.27
C HIS A 47 -4.19 6.96 2.19
N SER A 48 -5.05 7.94 2.52
CA SER A 48 -5.38 9.05 1.62
C SER A 48 -4.16 9.87 1.25
N ASP A 49 -3.22 10.08 2.19
CA ASP A 49 -2.03 10.90 1.95
C ASP A 49 -1.12 10.23 0.91
N ALA A 50 -0.91 8.91 1.07
CA ALA A 50 -0.16 8.10 0.11
C ALA A 50 -0.88 7.98 -1.25
N GLY A 51 -2.22 7.91 -1.23
CA GLY A 51 -3.04 7.91 -2.44
C GLY A 51 -2.99 9.24 -3.20
N GLU A 52 -3.03 10.36 -2.48
CA GLU A 52 -2.94 11.71 -3.05
C GLU A 52 -1.59 11.91 -3.75
N LEU A 53 -0.49 11.51 -3.11
CA LEU A 53 0.84 11.56 -3.72
C LEU A 53 0.90 10.77 -5.04
N LEU A 54 0.26 9.60 -5.12
CA LEU A 54 0.19 8.83 -6.36
C LEU A 54 -0.66 9.53 -7.43
N ILE A 55 -1.77 10.16 -7.05
CA ILE A 55 -2.64 10.91 -7.97
C ILE A 55 -1.89 12.13 -8.53
N GLU A 56 -1.19 12.88 -7.68
CA GLU A 56 -0.32 14.00 -8.10
C GLU A 56 0.77 13.53 -9.06
N ASP A 57 1.27 12.32 -8.85
CA ASP A 57 2.23 11.65 -9.72
C ASP A 57 1.61 11.05 -11.02
N GLY A 58 0.31 11.23 -11.23
CA GLY A 58 -0.39 10.81 -12.45
C GLY A 58 -1.07 9.45 -12.39
N SER A 59 -1.26 8.88 -11.20
CA SER A 59 -2.08 7.67 -11.03
C SER A 59 -3.56 7.97 -11.17
N ASP A 60 -4.30 6.99 -11.68
CA ASP A 60 -5.75 7.02 -11.67
C ASP A 60 -6.28 6.42 -10.37
N ASN A 61 -7.10 7.16 -9.62
CA ASN A 61 -7.71 6.70 -8.37
C ASN A 61 -8.49 5.37 -8.50
N ARG A 62 -8.97 5.03 -9.71
CA ARG A 62 -9.63 3.75 -10.01
C ARG A 62 -8.70 2.54 -9.90
N ASN A 63 -7.39 2.76 -9.98
CA ASN A 63 -6.35 1.73 -9.92
C ASN A 63 -5.62 1.72 -8.57
N LEU A 64 -5.95 2.63 -7.67
CA LEU A 64 -5.31 2.75 -6.35
C LEU A 64 -5.98 1.87 -5.31
N TRP A 65 -5.20 1.03 -4.63
CA TRP A 65 -5.66 0.16 -3.55
C TRP A 65 -4.73 0.26 -2.35
N GLY A 66 -5.30 0.42 -1.17
CA GLY A 66 -4.55 0.68 0.07
C GLY A 66 -4.62 -0.46 1.06
N GLY A 67 -3.69 -0.43 2.01
CA GLY A 67 -3.63 -1.37 3.10
C GLY A 67 -2.44 -1.11 4.02
N ASN A 68 -2.18 -2.09 4.89
CA ASN A 68 -1.13 -2.05 5.89
C ASN A 68 -0.09 -3.13 5.63
N ILE A 69 1.18 -2.80 5.80
CA ILE A 69 2.28 -3.76 5.91
C ILE A 69 2.72 -3.84 7.37
N TYR A 70 2.83 -5.05 7.90
CA TYR A 70 3.32 -5.35 9.24
C TYR A 70 4.70 -6.00 9.14
N PRO A 71 5.78 -5.24 8.89
CA PRO A 71 7.08 -5.79 8.50
C PRO A 71 7.75 -6.63 9.60
N LEU A 72 7.32 -6.48 10.85
CA LEU A 72 7.82 -7.20 12.02
C LEU A 72 7.14 -8.56 12.26
N ARG A 73 6.03 -8.86 11.55
CA ARG A 73 5.38 -10.17 11.65
C ARG A 73 6.22 -11.26 10.99
N LYS A 74 6.13 -12.48 11.54
CA LYS A 74 6.98 -13.60 11.13
C LYS A 74 6.40 -14.41 9.97
N LYS A 75 5.07 -14.51 9.89
CA LYS A 75 4.41 -15.28 8.82
C LYS A 75 4.10 -14.38 7.64
N GLU A 76 4.36 -14.89 6.45
CA GLU A 76 4.23 -14.14 5.20
C GLU A 76 2.78 -13.73 4.90
N ASP A 77 1.82 -14.61 5.22
CA ASP A 77 0.39 -14.38 5.06
C ASP A 77 -0.17 -13.31 6.01
N GLU A 78 0.55 -13.01 7.10
CA GLU A 78 0.16 -11.98 8.07
C GLU A 78 0.80 -10.61 7.78
N LEU A 79 1.72 -10.52 6.80
CA LEU A 79 2.48 -9.29 6.51
C LEU A 79 1.62 -8.20 5.90
N ILE A 80 0.60 -8.55 5.10
CA ILE A 80 -0.20 -7.58 4.34
C ILE A 80 -1.66 -7.68 4.77
N GLU A 81 -2.22 -6.56 5.18
CA GLU A 81 -3.66 -6.37 5.40
C GLU A 81 -4.22 -5.45 4.32
N TYR A 82 -5.37 -5.81 3.76
CA TYR A 82 -5.97 -5.14 2.60
C TYR A 82 -7.10 -4.17 3.00
N ASN A 83 -7.09 -3.69 4.24
CA ASN A 83 -8.12 -2.81 4.79
C ASN A 83 -7.73 -1.33 4.65
N SER A 84 -8.53 -0.56 3.93
CA SER A 84 -8.38 0.90 3.85
C SER A 84 -9.68 1.58 3.44
N LEU A 85 -9.93 2.79 3.96
CA LEU A 85 -11.08 3.61 3.55
C LEU A 85 -11.08 3.91 2.05
N ILE A 86 -9.90 4.03 1.41
CA ILE A 86 -9.81 4.32 -0.02
C ILE A 86 -10.28 3.16 -0.91
N ASN A 87 -10.43 1.96 -0.34
CA ASN A 87 -10.85 0.76 -1.05
C ASN A 87 -12.37 0.70 -1.23
N ILE A 88 -13.15 1.55 -0.56
CA ILE A 88 -14.58 1.69 -0.82
C ILE A 88 -14.75 2.34 -2.20
N LYS A 89 -15.02 1.51 -3.21
CA LYS A 89 -15.12 1.88 -4.62
C LYS A 89 -16.31 1.17 -5.26
N PRO A 90 -17.53 1.72 -5.16
CA PRO A 90 -18.74 1.11 -5.74
C PRO A 90 -18.63 0.86 -7.26
N LEU A 91 -17.93 1.73 -8.00
CA LEU A 91 -17.71 1.57 -9.44
C LEU A 91 -16.83 0.36 -9.81
N LYS A 92 -16.12 -0.22 -8.83
CA LYS A 92 -15.33 -1.45 -8.94
C LYS A 92 -15.97 -2.61 -8.17
N SER A 93 -17.24 -2.48 -7.77
CA SER A 93 -17.96 -3.45 -6.95
C SER A 93 -17.30 -3.79 -5.61
N ASN A 94 -16.53 -2.86 -5.02
CA ASN A 94 -15.91 -3.02 -3.71
C ASN A 94 -16.58 -2.10 -2.68
N PHE A 95 -17.40 -2.66 -1.80
CA PHE A 95 -18.24 -1.89 -0.87
C PHE A 95 -17.67 -1.85 0.57
N SER A 96 -16.59 -2.57 0.83
CA SER A 96 -15.92 -2.64 2.13
C SER A 96 -14.58 -1.92 2.16
N LEU A 97 -14.02 -1.78 3.36
CA LEU A 97 -12.63 -1.38 3.57
C LEU A 97 -11.65 -2.42 3.04
N GLU A 98 -12.00 -3.70 3.18
CA GLU A 98 -11.23 -4.78 2.62
C GLU A 98 -11.36 -4.77 1.10
N VAL A 99 -10.25 -5.00 0.39
CA VAL A 99 -10.30 -5.42 -1.01
C VAL A 99 -11.00 -6.78 -1.06
N GLN A 100 -12.09 -6.92 -1.81
CA GLN A 100 -12.89 -8.15 -1.85
C GLN A 100 -12.52 -9.06 -3.04
N ASP A 101 -11.97 -8.49 -4.10
CA ASP A 101 -11.55 -9.25 -5.29
C ASP A 101 -10.17 -9.88 -5.07
N ASP A 102 -10.12 -11.21 -5.05
CA ASP A 102 -8.88 -11.98 -4.87
C ASP A 102 -7.85 -11.73 -5.96
N LYS A 103 -8.26 -11.40 -7.19
CA LYS A 103 -7.32 -11.04 -8.27
C LYS A 103 -6.61 -9.74 -7.95
N ILE A 104 -7.34 -8.77 -7.39
CA ILE A 104 -6.75 -7.49 -6.97
C ILE A 104 -5.79 -7.72 -5.79
N LYS A 105 -6.16 -8.55 -4.80
CA LYS A 105 -5.24 -8.94 -3.71
C LYS A 105 -3.96 -9.59 -4.25
N GLN A 106 -4.08 -10.48 -5.23
CA GLN A 106 -2.94 -11.14 -5.86
C GLN A 106 -2.02 -10.14 -6.58
N GLU A 107 -2.58 -9.19 -7.34
CA GLU A 107 -1.78 -8.14 -8.01
C GLU A 107 -1.09 -7.23 -6.99
N ILE A 108 -1.78 -6.80 -5.92
CA ILE A 108 -1.17 -6.02 -4.83
C ILE A 108 0.00 -6.80 -4.20
N ARG A 109 -0.21 -8.06 -3.84
CA ARG A 109 0.82 -8.90 -3.22
C ARG A 109 2.01 -9.07 -4.15
N LYS A 110 1.76 -9.29 -5.45
CA LYS A 110 2.81 -9.42 -6.46
C LYS A 110 3.66 -8.15 -6.54
N ILE A 111 3.04 -6.97 -6.62
CA ILE A 111 3.75 -5.69 -6.69
C ILE A 111 4.57 -5.45 -5.42
N ILE A 112 4.00 -5.68 -4.24
CA ILE A 112 4.72 -5.56 -2.97
C ILE A 112 5.91 -6.51 -2.92
N ASN A 113 5.72 -7.77 -3.32
CA ASN A 113 6.79 -8.75 -3.36
C ASN A 113 7.89 -8.33 -4.34
N GLU A 114 7.55 -7.97 -5.58
CA GLU A 114 8.54 -7.55 -6.60
C GLU A 114 9.38 -6.33 -6.14
N LEU A 115 8.76 -5.37 -5.43
CA LEU A 115 9.43 -4.15 -5.01
C LEU A 115 10.15 -4.29 -3.66
N MET A 116 9.69 -5.15 -2.76
CA MET A 116 10.19 -5.21 -1.37
C MET A 116 10.81 -6.55 -0.97
N TYR A 117 10.30 -7.69 -1.44
CA TYR A 117 10.66 -9.00 -0.88
C TYR A 117 11.24 -10.01 -1.88
N GLY A 118 11.19 -9.73 -3.18
CA GLY A 118 11.74 -10.56 -4.24
C GLY A 118 13.20 -10.25 -4.54
#